data_AF-A0A1I3JEH8-F1
#
_entry.id   AF-A0A1I3JEH8-F1
#
_cell.length_a   1.000
_cell.length_b   1.000
_cell.length_c   1.000
_cell.angle_alpha   90.00
_cell.angle_beta   90.00
_cell.angle_gamma   90.00
#
_symmetry.space_group_name_H-M   'P 1'
#
loop_
_entity.id
_entity.type
_entity.pdbx_description
1 polymer ?
#
loop_
_entity_poly.entity_id
_entity_poly.type
_entity_poly.pdbx_seq_one_letter_code
_entity_poly.pdbx_strand_id
1 'polypeptide(L)'
;MPRSMPTGSRIRDRRLELAIKQGALAAKVGISPSYLNLIEHNRRPIGGSLLIRLAEALGVDRAALSEDGDSGLVSAVQAAGAARGLGPDSLAQAADLARRLPDWARVIQAQAQALAAQARTIEAMSDRLAHDPSLAEAMHELLSTVSVVRSTASILAQTPEIDPNWLARFHANLDEDSRRLAEGAEAVVGLFDRKATAGDGNLLPSEGVARFLEAQDDLAGALEGPSGGAAVPDLVAGIADPATRTLAAEVLTRDAADAARLPRPLVEMARTPDDLIDAAQGDMALVLRRMGLAVPGRGLVICDAAGAMIRRKPVAGFPLPVVGAGCPLWPVYAAFRQPGRALAARIETPDGAGWQVHAVAASVTPPKFGTEPVLQSTMLLTRADTPGRAEPVGPGCRTCPRADCAARREPSVLSEPVAPGAAALLPARP
;
A
#
# COMPACT_ATOMS: atom_id res chain seq x y z
N MET A 1 32.28 3.14 -5.07
CA MET A 1 31.01 3.52 -4.40
C MET A 1 31.28 3.61 -2.92
N PRO A 2 30.93 4.70 -2.22
CA PRO A 2 31.49 4.97 -0.90
C PRO A 2 30.90 3.99 0.12
N ARG A 3 31.79 3.31 0.84
CA ARG A 3 31.50 2.39 1.94
C ARG A 3 30.64 3.10 2.99
N SER A 4 29.67 2.41 3.60
CA SER A 4 29.04 2.89 4.83
C SER A 4 30.10 2.97 5.92
N MET A 5 30.58 4.18 6.19
CA MET A 5 31.58 4.42 7.21
C MET A 5 30.90 4.54 8.58
N PRO A 6 31.41 3.90 9.63
CA PRO A 6 30.92 4.07 11.00
C PRO A 6 30.95 5.54 11.43
N THR A 7 30.04 5.95 12.33
CA THR A 7 29.90 7.35 12.81
C THR A 7 31.23 7.97 13.24
N GLY A 8 32.06 7.26 14.00
CA GLY A 8 33.38 7.74 14.41
C GLY A 8 34.32 7.99 13.24
N SER A 9 34.26 7.14 12.22
CA SER A 9 35.05 7.30 10.99
C SER A 9 34.54 8.48 10.15
N ARG A 10 33.23 8.72 10.08
CA ARG A 10 32.64 9.91 9.42
C ARG A 10 33.06 11.22 10.10
N ILE A 11 33.07 11.23 11.43
CA ILE A 11 33.56 12.37 12.23
C ILE A 11 35.03 12.64 11.92
N ARG A 12 35.86 11.59 11.88
CA ARG A 12 37.29 11.71 11.56
C ARG A 12 37.51 12.24 10.15
N ASP A 13 36.83 11.68 9.16
CA ASP A 13 37.01 12.06 7.76
C ASP A 13 36.58 13.50 7.53
N ARG A 14 35.41 13.89 8.07
CA ARG A 14 34.95 15.27 7.96
C ARG A 14 35.88 16.26 8.67
N ARG A 15 36.45 15.86 9.82
CA ARG A 15 37.47 16.66 10.52
C ARG A 15 38.73 16.86 9.66
N LEU A 16 39.18 15.80 8.98
CA LEU A 16 40.36 15.85 8.12
C LEU A 16 40.12 16.70 6.86
N GLU A 17 38.94 16.61 6.25
CA GLU A 17 38.53 17.47 5.12
C GLU A 17 38.55 18.96 5.49
N LEU A 18 38.14 19.30 6.71
CA LEU A 18 38.17 20.66 7.23
C LEU A 18 39.55 21.08 7.77
N ALA A 19 40.56 20.21 7.68
CA ALA A 19 41.92 20.42 8.20
C ALA A 19 41.96 20.78 9.71
N ILE A 20 40.97 20.33 10.50
CA ILE A 20 40.88 20.62 11.93
C ILE A 20 41.72 19.60 12.72
N LYS A 21 42.61 20.11 13.59
CA LYS A 21 43.36 19.25 14.52
C LYS A 21 42.41 18.62 15.55
N GLN A 22 42.61 17.33 15.86
CA GLN A 22 41.76 16.58 16.79
C GLN A 22 41.61 17.26 18.16
N GLY A 23 42.70 17.80 18.73
CA GLY A 23 42.64 18.55 19.99
C GLY A 23 41.81 19.83 19.91
N ALA A 24 41.78 20.51 18.76
CA ALA A 24 40.98 21.70 18.55
C ALA A 24 39.48 21.38 18.45
N LEU A 25 39.13 20.27 17.77
CA LEU A 25 37.74 19.79 17.74
C LEU A 25 37.27 19.35 19.12
N ALA A 26 38.11 18.62 19.86
CA ALA A 26 37.82 18.18 21.22
C ALA A 26 37.56 19.36 22.18
N ALA A 27 38.38 20.42 22.11
CA ALA A 27 38.18 21.65 22.88
C ALA A 27 36.88 22.36 22.48
N LYS A 28 36.59 22.47 21.17
CA LYS A 28 35.38 23.11 20.63
C LYS A 28 34.09 22.41 21.09
N VAL A 29 34.12 21.09 21.25
CA VAL A 29 32.97 20.29 21.72
C VAL A 29 33.06 19.92 23.22
N GLY A 30 33.98 20.52 23.97
CA GLY A 30 34.07 20.41 25.43
C GLY A 30 34.36 18.99 25.94
N ILE A 31 35.20 18.22 25.24
CA ILE A 31 35.66 16.90 25.67
C ILE A 31 37.20 16.79 25.60
N SER A 32 37.78 15.76 26.23
CA SER A 32 39.23 15.56 26.15
C SER A 32 39.66 15.01 24.77
N PRO A 33 40.89 15.34 24.29
CA PRO A 33 41.41 14.79 23.03
C PRO A 33 41.45 13.26 23.01
N SER A 34 41.81 12.63 24.13
CA SER A 34 41.79 11.17 24.29
C SER A 34 40.38 10.59 24.17
N TYR A 35 39.37 11.33 24.63
CA TYR A 35 37.97 10.93 24.53
C TYR A 35 37.46 10.99 23.09
N LEU A 36 37.78 12.07 22.37
CA LEU A 36 37.50 12.19 20.94
C LEU A 36 38.23 11.10 20.13
N ASN A 37 39.45 10.73 20.54
CA ASN A 37 40.20 9.66 19.89
C ASN A 37 39.53 8.29 19.99
N LEU A 38 38.93 7.96 21.14
CA LEU A 38 38.17 6.73 21.30
C LEU A 38 36.90 6.73 20.43
N ILE A 39 36.26 7.89 20.26
CA ILE A 39 35.07 8.05 19.40
C ILE A 39 35.45 7.92 17.91
N GLU A 40 36.48 8.63 17.45
CA GLU A 40 36.93 8.59 16.04
C GLU A 40 37.40 7.20 15.59
N HIS A 41 37.85 6.36 16.54
CA HIS A 41 38.22 4.96 16.29
C HIS A 41 37.09 3.98 16.60
N ASN A 42 35.86 4.47 16.82
CA ASN A 42 34.66 3.67 17.11
C ASN A 42 34.81 2.75 18.35
N ARG A 43 35.72 3.08 19.28
CA ARG A 43 35.90 2.34 20.54
C ARG A 43 34.92 2.78 21.62
N ARG A 44 34.25 3.92 21.43
CA ARG A 44 33.18 4.36 22.31
C ARG A 44 31.99 4.87 21.48
N PRO A 45 30.77 4.36 21.73
CA PRO A 45 29.58 4.82 21.03
C PRO A 45 29.31 6.29 21.37
N ILE A 46 28.72 7.00 20.42
CA ILE A 46 28.38 8.41 20.53
C ILE A 46 26.92 8.61 20.13
N GLY A 47 26.19 9.38 20.93
CA GLY A 47 24.80 9.72 20.66
C GLY A 47 24.38 10.98 21.42
N GLY A 48 23.15 11.42 21.19
CA GLY A 48 22.53 12.54 21.91
C GLY A 48 23.28 13.87 21.74
N SER A 49 23.40 14.63 22.84
CA SER A 49 23.91 16.01 22.84
C SER A 49 25.38 16.15 22.41
N LEU A 50 26.20 15.09 22.51
CA LEU A 50 27.58 15.12 22.05
C LEU A 50 27.67 15.00 20.51
N LEU A 51 26.79 14.20 19.90
CA LEU A 51 26.75 14.07 18.43
C LEU A 51 26.27 15.37 17.79
N ILE A 52 25.29 16.03 18.40
CA ILE A 52 24.78 17.35 17.95
C ILE A 52 25.91 18.39 17.97
N ARG A 53 26.62 18.51 19.10
CA ARG A 53 27.76 19.45 19.22
C ARG A 53 28.87 19.16 18.22
N LEU A 54 29.12 17.89 17.89
CA LEU A 54 30.09 17.50 16.87
C LEU A 54 29.61 17.82 15.44
N ALA A 55 28.33 17.60 15.14
CA ALA A 55 27.71 17.95 13.86
C ALA A 55 27.78 19.47 13.62
N GLU A 56 27.41 20.27 14.63
CA GLU A 56 27.52 21.73 14.61
C GLU A 56 28.97 22.19 14.45
N ALA A 57 29.89 21.59 15.21
CA ALA A 57 31.31 21.95 15.14
C ALA A 57 31.96 21.65 13.79
N LEU A 58 31.44 20.64 13.06
CA LEU A 58 31.88 20.16 11.74
C LEU A 58 31.03 20.68 10.57
N GLY A 59 29.98 21.46 10.84
CA GLY A 59 29.12 22.05 9.81
C GLY A 59 28.40 21.04 8.92
N VAL A 60 27.95 19.92 9.50
CA VAL A 60 27.20 18.87 8.78
C VAL A 60 25.91 18.54 9.53
N ASP A 61 24.92 18.04 8.81
CA ASP A 61 23.68 17.55 9.43
C ASP A 61 23.99 16.35 10.35
N ARG A 62 23.29 16.27 11.49
CA ARG A 62 23.30 15.08 12.35
C ARG A 62 22.98 13.82 11.57
N ALA A 63 22.07 13.89 10.57
CA ALA A 63 21.67 12.78 9.72
C ALA A 63 22.86 12.23 8.91
N ALA A 64 23.77 13.10 8.49
CA ALA A 64 24.97 12.72 7.75
C ALA A 64 25.98 11.94 8.63
N LEU A 65 25.99 12.21 9.94
CA LEU A 65 26.87 11.55 10.91
C LEU A 65 26.23 10.32 11.59
N SER A 66 24.91 10.15 11.52
CA SER A 66 24.16 9.08 12.22
C SER A 66 23.95 7.81 11.39
N GLU A 67 23.69 6.71 12.10
CA GLU A 67 23.45 5.35 11.57
C GLU A 67 22.00 5.15 11.07
N ASP A 68 21.14 6.17 11.07
CA ASP A 68 19.69 6.05 10.85
C ASP A 68 19.28 5.45 9.49
N GLY A 69 20.17 5.44 8.49
CA GLY A 69 19.97 4.74 7.22
C GLY A 69 19.94 3.20 7.33
N ASP A 70 20.51 2.62 8.39
CA ASP A 70 20.54 1.17 8.59
C ASP A 70 19.18 0.64 9.11
N SER A 71 18.41 1.42 9.87
CA SER A 71 17.12 0.96 10.44
C SER A 71 16.06 0.69 9.37
N GLY A 72 15.96 1.56 8.36
CA GLY A 72 15.05 1.40 7.22
C GLY A 72 15.44 0.19 6.36
N LEU A 73 16.73 -0.02 6.15
CA LEU A 73 17.25 -1.16 5.40
C LEU A 73 16.98 -2.50 6.12
N VAL A 74 17.16 -2.53 7.43
CA VAL A 74 16.84 -3.70 8.28
C VAL A 74 15.35 -4.04 8.17
N SER A 75 14.47 -3.04 8.33
CA SER A 75 13.02 -3.23 8.22
C SER A 75 12.62 -3.74 6.83
N ALA A 76 13.22 -3.21 5.76
CA ALA A 76 12.94 -3.65 4.40
C ALA A 76 13.35 -5.12 4.15
N VAL A 77 14.52 -5.54 4.66
CA VAL A 77 14.98 -6.94 4.55
C VAL A 77 14.11 -7.86 5.40
N GLN A 78 13.69 -7.44 6.60
CA GLN A 78 12.74 -8.20 7.42
C GLN A 78 11.40 -8.37 6.70
N ALA A 79 10.85 -7.30 6.12
CA ALA A 79 9.60 -7.37 5.36
C ALA A 79 9.74 -8.31 4.14
N ALA A 80 10.86 -8.25 3.42
CA ALA A 80 11.13 -9.13 2.28
C ALA A 80 11.23 -10.61 2.72
N GLY A 81 11.90 -10.88 3.83
CA GLY A 81 12.01 -12.22 4.42
C GLY A 81 10.66 -12.77 4.90
N ALA A 82 9.87 -11.92 5.56
CA ALA A 82 8.55 -12.28 6.07
C ALA A 82 7.57 -12.61 4.92
N ALA A 83 7.64 -11.86 3.83
CA ALA A 83 6.87 -12.13 2.61
C ALA A 83 7.23 -13.48 1.95
N ARG A 84 8.35 -14.10 2.33
CA ARG A 84 8.78 -15.43 1.89
C ARG A 84 8.65 -16.51 2.97
N GLY A 85 8.00 -16.20 4.09
CA GLY A 85 7.73 -17.17 5.15
C GLY A 85 8.94 -17.49 6.03
N LEU A 86 9.94 -16.61 6.11
CA LEU A 86 11.02 -16.77 7.09
C LEU A 86 10.49 -16.67 8.52
N GLY A 87 10.95 -17.57 9.37
CA GLY A 87 10.62 -17.59 10.79
C GLY A 87 11.27 -16.44 11.59
N PRO A 88 10.79 -16.17 12.82
CA PRO A 88 11.21 -15.02 13.63
C PRO A 88 12.72 -15.00 13.92
N ASP A 89 13.33 -16.16 14.16
CA ASP A 89 14.79 -16.25 14.41
C ASP A 89 15.61 -15.83 13.19
N SER A 90 15.13 -16.15 11.99
CA SER A 90 15.77 -15.73 10.73
C SER A 90 15.52 -14.25 10.44
N LEU A 91 14.36 -13.71 10.79
CA LEU A 91 14.06 -12.28 10.67
C LEU A 91 14.89 -11.42 11.65
N ALA A 92 15.19 -11.94 12.84
CA ALA A 92 16.08 -11.29 13.80
C ALA A 92 17.51 -11.11 13.24
N GLN A 93 17.95 -12.00 12.33
CA GLN A 93 19.26 -11.92 11.68
C GLN A 93 19.33 -10.82 10.59
N ALA A 94 18.21 -10.22 10.18
CA ALA A 94 18.22 -9.15 9.19
C ALA A 94 19.08 -7.95 9.62
N ALA A 95 19.18 -7.69 10.93
CA ALA A 95 20.05 -6.65 11.47
C ALA A 95 21.54 -6.95 11.30
N ASP A 96 21.92 -8.22 11.46
CA ASP A 96 23.29 -8.68 11.20
C ASP A 96 23.60 -8.66 9.70
N LEU A 97 22.64 -9.09 8.87
CA LEU A 97 22.76 -9.09 7.41
C LEU A 97 22.94 -7.68 6.85
N ALA A 98 22.10 -6.72 7.27
CA ALA A 98 22.20 -5.33 6.82
C ALA A 98 23.53 -4.69 7.27
N ARG A 99 24.02 -5.02 8.47
CA ARG A 99 25.27 -4.48 9.02
C ARG A 99 26.51 -5.08 8.35
N ARG A 100 26.52 -6.39 8.09
CA ARG A 100 27.67 -7.10 7.52
C ARG A 100 27.72 -7.03 5.99
N LEU A 101 26.56 -7.02 5.33
CA LEU A 101 26.40 -7.10 3.88
C LEU A 101 25.39 -6.05 3.36
N PRO A 102 25.65 -4.75 3.55
CA PRO A 102 24.70 -3.68 3.25
C PRO A 102 24.32 -3.60 1.76
N ASP A 103 25.23 -3.91 0.84
CA ASP A 103 24.95 -3.87 -0.60
C ASP A 103 23.93 -4.96 -0.99
N TRP A 104 24.05 -6.16 -0.41
CA TRP A 104 23.09 -7.24 -0.62
C TRP A 104 21.74 -6.92 0.00
N ALA A 105 21.73 -6.31 1.19
CA ALA A 105 20.50 -5.84 1.82
C ALA A 105 19.75 -4.82 0.95
N ARG A 106 20.46 -3.90 0.26
CA ARG A 106 19.83 -2.94 -0.67
C ARG A 106 19.27 -3.61 -1.92
N VAL A 107 19.98 -4.62 -2.46
CA VAL A 107 19.45 -5.42 -3.58
C VAL A 107 18.16 -6.14 -3.17
N ILE A 108 18.12 -6.72 -1.97
CA ILE A 108 16.92 -7.38 -1.43
C ILE A 108 15.77 -6.39 -1.31
N GLN A 109 16.01 -5.20 -0.74
CA GLN A 109 15.02 -4.13 -0.65
C GLN A 109 14.47 -3.73 -2.02
N ALA A 110 15.35 -3.46 -2.99
CA ALA A 110 14.96 -3.05 -4.34
C ALA A 110 14.14 -4.14 -5.05
N GLN A 111 14.52 -5.41 -4.90
CA GLN A 111 13.78 -6.54 -5.45
C GLN A 111 12.40 -6.70 -4.80
N ALA A 112 12.31 -6.55 -3.48
CA ALA A 112 11.04 -6.62 -2.77
C ALA A 112 10.09 -5.50 -3.21
N GLN A 113 10.59 -4.28 -3.40
CA GLN A 113 9.82 -3.16 -3.93
C GLN A 113 9.35 -3.42 -5.36
N ALA A 114 10.24 -3.90 -6.24
CA ALA A 114 9.91 -4.22 -7.63
C ALA A 114 8.84 -5.32 -7.74
N LEU A 115 8.98 -6.40 -6.96
CA LEU A 115 8.00 -7.49 -6.92
C LEU A 115 6.64 -7.02 -6.41
N ALA A 116 6.62 -6.17 -5.37
CA ALA A 116 5.38 -5.61 -4.86
C ALA A 116 4.71 -4.69 -5.90
N ALA A 117 5.50 -3.89 -6.64
CA ALA A 117 4.98 -3.05 -7.72
C ALA A 117 4.39 -3.89 -8.87
N GLN A 118 5.08 -4.95 -9.30
CA GLN A 118 4.60 -5.87 -10.33
C GLN A 118 3.30 -6.57 -9.91
N ALA A 119 3.23 -7.08 -8.67
CA ALA A 119 2.02 -7.70 -8.14
C ALA A 119 0.83 -6.74 -8.17
N ARG A 120 1.05 -5.46 -7.80
CA ARG A 120 0.02 -4.42 -7.90
C ARG A 120 -0.38 -4.10 -9.33
N THR A 121 0.56 -4.08 -10.27
CA THR A 121 0.23 -3.91 -11.69
C THR A 121 -0.65 -5.06 -12.18
N ILE A 122 -0.30 -6.30 -11.83
CA ILE A 122 -1.10 -7.48 -12.17
C ILE A 122 -2.49 -7.40 -11.54
N GLU A 123 -2.59 -7.04 -10.26
CA GLU A 123 -3.86 -6.91 -9.56
C GLU A 123 -4.72 -5.79 -10.17
N ALA A 124 -4.15 -4.63 -10.46
CA ALA A 124 -4.85 -3.51 -11.12
C ALA A 124 -5.28 -3.87 -12.55
N MET A 125 -4.46 -4.60 -13.32
CA MET A 125 -4.84 -5.09 -14.64
C MET A 125 -5.96 -6.12 -14.54
N SER A 126 -5.87 -7.07 -13.61
CA SER A 126 -6.89 -8.07 -13.37
C SER A 126 -8.20 -7.45 -12.88
N ASP A 127 -8.14 -6.43 -12.03
CA ASP A 127 -9.31 -5.75 -11.49
C ASP A 127 -10.01 -4.91 -12.57
N ARG A 128 -9.23 -4.21 -13.40
CA ARG A 128 -9.74 -3.53 -14.60
C ARG A 128 -10.32 -4.50 -15.62
N LEU A 129 -9.75 -5.70 -15.75
CA LEU A 129 -10.29 -6.74 -16.62
C LEU A 129 -11.61 -7.30 -16.08
N ALA A 130 -11.68 -7.52 -14.77
CA ALA A 130 -12.83 -8.10 -14.10
C ALA A 130 -14.05 -7.17 -14.03
N HIS A 131 -13.82 -5.85 -14.15
CA HIS A 131 -14.85 -4.82 -14.03
C HIS A 131 -15.03 -3.96 -15.29
N ASP A 132 -14.52 -4.40 -16.44
CA ASP A 132 -14.74 -3.67 -17.69
C ASP A 132 -16.10 -4.05 -18.31
N PRO A 133 -17.10 -3.15 -18.27
CA PRO A 133 -18.40 -3.43 -18.88
C PRO A 133 -18.30 -3.69 -20.38
N SER A 134 -17.35 -3.04 -21.08
CA SER A 134 -17.17 -3.22 -22.53
C SER A 134 -16.57 -4.59 -22.89
N LEU A 135 -15.66 -5.11 -22.06
CA LEU A 135 -15.12 -6.45 -22.23
C LEU A 135 -16.16 -7.52 -21.90
N ALA A 136 -16.94 -7.33 -20.84
CA ALA A 136 -18.01 -8.25 -20.46
C ALA A 136 -19.09 -8.35 -21.55
N GLU A 137 -19.47 -7.22 -22.14
CA GLU A 137 -20.41 -7.15 -23.26
C GLU A 137 -19.86 -7.85 -24.51
N ALA A 138 -18.60 -7.56 -24.89
CA ALA A 138 -17.95 -8.21 -26.03
C ALA A 138 -17.79 -9.73 -25.84
N MET A 139 -17.44 -10.19 -24.63
CA MET A 139 -17.36 -11.62 -24.31
C MET A 139 -18.72 -12.31 -24.40
N HIS A 140 -19.79 -11.65 -23.92
CA HIS A 140 -21.15 -12.20 -24.01
C HIS A 140 -21.61 -12.30 -25.47
N GLU A 141 -21.33 -11.28 -26.28
CA GLU A 141 -21.64 -11.29 -27.71
C GLU A 141 -20.89 -12.42 -28.43
N LEU A 142 -19.60 -12.61 -28.16
CA LEU A 142 -18.81 -13.72 -28.69
C LEU A 142 -19.37 -15.10 -28.31
N LEU A 143 -19.69 -15.32 -27.04
CA LEU A 143 -20.25 -16.59 -26.57
C LEU A 143 -21.62 -16.89 -27.20
N SER A 144 -22.42 -15.84 -27.42
CA SER A 144 -23.69 -15.94 -28.14
C SER A 144 -23.47 -16.34 -29.60
N THR A 145 -22.57 -15.66 -30.32
CA THR A 145 -22.24 -15.98 -31.72
C THR A 145 -21.65 -17.39 -31.86
N VAL A 146 -20.74 -17.81 -30.98
CA VAL A 146 -20.23 -19.20 -30.96
C VAL A 146 -21.36 -20.22 -30.77
N SER A 147 -22.33 -19.92 -29.91
CA SER A 147 -23.47 -20.81 -29.67
C SER A 147 -24.35 -20.96 -30.91
N VAL A 148 -24.58 -19.86 -31.64
CA VAL A 148 -25.33 -19.88 -32.91
C VAL A 148 -24.58 -20.68 -33.98
N VAL A 149 -23.29 -20.39 -34.19
CA VAL A 149 -22.42 -21.13 -35.13
C VAL A 149 -22.44 -22.63 -34.83
N ARG A 150 -22.27 -23.02 -33.56
CA ARG A 150 -22.29 -24.43 -33.14
C ARG A 150 -23.65 -25.09 -33.39
N SER A 151 -24.74 -24.39 -33.09
CA SER A 151 -26.10 -24.89 -33.32
C SER A 151 -26.36 -25.11 -34.81
N THR A 152 -26.07 -24.11 -35.64
CA THR A 152 -26.21 -24.17 -37.10
C THR A 152 -25.36 -25.29 -37.72
N ALA A 153 -24.09 -25.40 -37.30
CA ALA A 153 -23.20 -26.46 -37.75
C ALA A 153 -23.68 -27.86 -37.31
N SER A 154 -24.24 -27.99 -36.10
CA SER A 154 -24.79 -29.24 -35.59
C SER A 154 -26.03 -29.69 -36.38
N ILE A 155 -26.92 -28.76 -36.74
CA ILE A 155 -28.12 -29.04 -37.55
C ILE A 155 -27.70 -29.56 -38.94
N LEU A 156 -26.74 -28.88 -39.58
CA LEU A 156 -26.18 -29.28 -40.87
C LEU A 156 -25.50 -30.66 -40.82
N ALA A 157 -24.82 -30.99 -39.72
CA ALA A 157 -24.12 -32.26 -39.58
C ALA A 157 -25.04 -33.45 -39.26
N GLN A 158 -26.14 -33.22 -38.53
CA GLN A 158 -27.01 -34.30 -38.03
C GLN A 158 -28.26 -34.56 -38.88
N THR A 159 -28.56 -33.68 -39.85
CA THR A 159 -29.76 -33.81 -40.69
C THR A 159 -29.35 -34.23 -42.11
N PRO A 160 -29.50 -35.52 -42.48
CA PRO A 160 -28.99 -36.06 -43.75
C PRO A 160 -29.76 -35.60 -44.99
N GLU A 161 -31.00 -35.13 -44.85
CA GLU A 161 -31.82 -34.61 -45.95
C GLU A 161 -32.36 -33.21 -45.60
N ILE A 162 -31.74 -32.17 -46.15
CA ILE A 162 -32.16 -30.77 -45.99
C ILE A 162 -32.58 -30.25 -47.36
N ASP A 163 -33.72 -29.57 -47.42
CA ASP A 163 -34.18 -28.89 -48.64
C ASP A 163 -33.11 -27.91 -49.17
N PRO A 164 -32.84 -27.87 -50.48
CA PRO A 164 -31.76 -27.06 -51.06
C PRO A 164 -31.84 -25.56 -50.76
N ASN A 165 -33.05 -24.98 -50.69
CA ASN A 165 -33.22 -23.57 -50.36
C ASN A 165 -32.90 -23.32 -48.88
N TRP A 166 -33.28 -24.24 -47.99
CA TRP A 166 -32.92 -24.16 -46.58
C TRP A 166 -31.42 -24.36 -46.36
N LEU A 167 -30.79 -25.29 -47.07
CA LEU A 167 -29.35 -25.53 -47.02
C LEU A 167 -28.55 -24.27 -47.39
N ALA A 168 -28.94 -23.59 -48.48
CA ALA A 168 -28.31 -22.33 -48.89
C ALA A 168 -28.43 -21.24 -47.81
N ARG A 169 -29.58 -21.14 -47.13
CA ARG A 169 -29.78 -20.19 -46.02
C ARG A 169 -28.94 -20.54 -44.80
N PHE A 170 -28.81 -21.82 -44.44
CA PHE A 170 -27.96 -22.24 -43.33
C PHE A 170 -26.48 -21.96 -43.60
N HIS A 171 -26.00 -22.18 -44.83
CA HIS A 171 -24.63 -21.81 -45.20
C HIS A 171 -24.40 -20.30 -45.16
N ALA A 172 -25.34 -19.49 -45.66
CA ALA A 172 -25.25 -18.04 -45.61
C ALA A 172 -25.24 -17.51 -44.16
N ASN A 173 -26.10 -18.06 -43.29
CA ASN A 173 -26.11 -17.70 -41.87
C ASN A 173 -24.80 -18.10 -41.17
N LEU A 174 -24.28 -19.30 -41.46
CA LEU A 174 -23.04 -19.78 -40.87
C LEU A 174 -21.84 -18.92 -41.26
N ASP A 175 -21.77 -18.48 -42.52
CA ASP A 175 -20.74 -17.57 -43.02
C ASP A 175 -20.80 -16.20 -42.32
N GLU A 176 -21.99 -15.60 -42.25
CA GLU A 176 -22.19 -14.30 -41.59
C GLU A 176 -21.89 -14.37 -40.08
N ASP A 177 -22.34 -15.42 -39.39
CA ASP A 177 -22.07 -15.61 -37.95
C ASP A 177 -20.57 -15.89 -37.71
N SER A 178 -19.90 -16.61 -38.61
CA SER A 178 -18.45 -16.84 -38.52
C SER A 178 -17.64 -15.55 -38.72
N ARG A 179 -18.08 -14.67 -39.63
CA ARG A 179 -17.47 -13.35 -39.83
C ARG A 179 -17.67 -12.45 -38.62
N ARG A 180 -18.89 -12.40 -38.08
CA ARG A 180 -19.20 -11.67 -36.83
C ARG A 180 -18.35 -12.18 -35.66
N LEU A 181 -18.11 -13.49 -35.58
CA LEU A 181 -17.24 -14.08 -34.56
C LEU A 181 -15.78 -13.59 -34.69
N ALA A 182 -15.25 -13.55 -35.92
CA ALA A 182 -13.90 -13.06 -36.18
C ALA A 182 -13.75 -11.57 -35.81
N GLU A 183 -14.71 -10.74 -36.23
CA GLU A 183 -14.75 -9.30 -35.92
C GLU A 183 -14.83 -9.06 -34.41
N GLY A 184 -15.69 -9.81 -33.69
CA GLY A 184 -15.77 -9.74 -32.24
C GLY A 184 -14.46 -10.12 -31.54
N ALA A 185 -13.75 -11.13 -32.07
CA ALA A 185 -12.47 -11.59 -31.50
C ALA A 185 -11.37 -10.53 -31.71
N GLU A 186 -11.31 -9.92 -32.89
CA GLU A 186 -10.40 -8.80 -33.19
C GLU A 186 -10.70 -7.57 -32.32
N ALA A 187 -11.98 -7.26 -32.10
CA ALA A 187 -12.40 -6.14 -31.25
C ALA A 187 -11.95 -6.32 -29.78
N VAL A 188 -12.05 -7.55 -29.25
CA VAL A 188 -11.56 -7.90 -27.92
C VAL A 188 -10.04 -7.72 -27.84
N VAL A 189 -9.28 -8.24 -28.81
CA VAL A 189 -7.81 -8.08 -28.86
C VAL A 189 -7.41 -6.60 -28.95
N GLY A 190 -8.08 -5.82 -29.80
CA GLY A 190 -7.83 -4.38 -29.92
C GLY A 190 -8.14 -3.59 -28.64
N LEU A 191 -9.04 -4.09 -27.79
CA LEU A 191 -9.33 -3.50 -26.48
C LEU A 191 -8.13 -3.64 -25.52
N PHE A 192 -7.41 -4.77 -25.59
CA PHE A 192 -6.19 -4.99 -24.81
C PHE A 192 -5.03 -4.10 -25.29
N ASP A 193 -4.83 -3.96 -26.61
CA ASP A 193 -3.76 -3.12 -27.16
C ASP A 193 -3.95 -1.63 -26.86
N ARG A 194 -5.19 -1.13 -26.93
CA ARG A 194 -5.52 0.27 -26.56
C ARG A 194 -5.33 0.55 -25.07
N LYS A 195 -5.62 -0.42 -24.20
CA LYS A 195 -5.43 -0.27 -22.74
C LYS A 195 -3.98 -0.41 -22.29
N ALA A 196 -3.17 -1.19 -23.01
CA ALA A 196 -1.72 -1.27 -22.79
C ALA A 196 -1.01 0.05 -23.13
N THR A 197 -1.54 0.81 -24.08
CA THR A 197 -1.01 2.14 -24.48
C THR A 197 -1.57 3.31 -23.67
N ALA A 198 -2.77 3.19 -23.09
CA ALA A 198 -3.46 4.26 -22.36
C ALA A 198 -3.18 4.32 -20.84
N GLY A 199 -1.95 4.02 -20.39
CA GLY A 199 -1.57 3.93 -18.97
C GLY A 199 -1.77 5.20 -18.11
N ASP A 200 -2.06 6.36 -18.69
CA ASP A 200 -2.14 7.65 -17.98
C ASP A 200 -3.44 8.46 -18.18
N GLY A 201 -4.30 8.12 -19.13
CA GLY A 201 -5.34 9.05 -19.62
C GLY A 201 -6.70 9.03 -18.91
N ASN A 202 -6.99 8.06 -18.04
CA ASN A 202 -8.37 7.79 -17.60
C ASN A 202 -8.53 7.50 -16.10
N LEU A 203 -7.59 7.96 -15.26
CA LEU A 203 -7.72 7.83 -13.81
C LEU A 203 -8.70 8.86 -13.26
N LEU A 204 -9.53 8.45 -12.29
CA LEU A 204 -10.23 9.41 -11.44
C LEU A 204 -9.18 10.22 -10.66
N PRO A 205 -9.46 11.49 -10.30
CA PRO A 205 -8.51 12.29 -9.53
C PRO A 205 -8.03 11.62 -8.24
N SER A 206 -8.92 10.91 -7.53
CA SER A 206 -8.59 10.14 -6.33
C SER A 206 -7.64 8.96 -6.59
N GLU A 207 -7.75 8.32 -7.76
CA GLU A 207 -6.84 7.25 -8.19
C GLU A 207 -5.48 7.81 -8.62
N GLY A 208 -5.48 8.95 -9.31
CA GLY A 208 -4.26 9.71 -9.62
C GLY A 208 -3.49 10.08 -8.36
N VAL A 209 -4.20 10.54 -7.32
CA VAL A 209 -3.62 10.85 -6.01
C VAL A 209 -3.04 9.59 -5.37
N ALA A 210 -3.80 8.49 -5.29
CA ALA A 210 -3.31 7.24 -4.71
C ALA A 210 -2.02 6.77 -5.39
N ARG A 211 -1.98 6.77 -6.73
CA ARG A 211 -0.80 6.38 -7.52
C ARG A 211 0.40 7.31 -7.27
N PHE A 212 0.17 8.63 -7.23
CA PHE A 212 1.21 9.61 -6.94
C PHE A 212 1.85 9.36 -5.57
N LEU A 213 1.03 9.11 -4.54
CA LEU A 213 1.50 8.90 -3.17
C LEU A 213 2.29 7.60 -3.02
N GLU A 214 1.91 6.54 -3.74
CA GLU A 214 2.61 5.26 -3.75
C GLU A 214 3.96 5.32 -4.45
N ALA A 215 4.14 6.24 -5.40
CA ALA A 215 5.37 6.39 -6.16
C ALA A 215 6.49 7.12 -5.37
N GLN A 216 6.19 7.70 -4.21
CA GLN A 216 7.13 8.49 -3.42
C GLN A 216 7.71 7.66 -2.27
N ASP A 217 9.04 7.55 -2.20
CA ASP A 217 9.73 6.68 -1.24
C ASP A 217 9.70 7.21 0.21
N ASP A 218 9.87 8.51 0.45
CA ASP A 218 9.83 9.09 1.81
C ASP A 218 9.07 10.42 1.88
N LEU A 219 7.79 10.37 1.51
CA LEU A 219 6.88 11.51 1.61
C LEU A 219 6.67 11.94 3.08
N ALA A 220 6.67 10.99 4.02
CA ALA A 220 6.50 11.29 5.43
C ALA A 220 7.67 12.14 5.95
N GLY A 221 8.91 11.78 5.62
CA GLY A 221 10.11 12.56 5.95
C GLY A 221 10.08 13.97 5.36
N ALA A 222 9.63 14.13 4.12
CA ALA A 222 9.53 15.44 3.45
C ALA A 222 8.52 16.39 4.13
N LEU A 223 7.53 15.85 4.85
CA LEU A 223 6.49 16.61 5.55
C LEU A 223 6.80 16.80 7.05
N GLU A 224 7.93 16.31 7.56
CA GLU A 224 8.30 16.49 8.97
C GLU A 224 8.69 17.93 9.32
N GLY A 225 8.46 18.28 10.58
CA GLY A 225 8.85 19.57 11.15
C GLY A 225 7.82 20.69 10.95
N PRO A 226 8.04 21.86 11.59
CA PRO A 226 7.06 22.94 11.63
C PRO A 226 6.74 23.55 10.26
N SER A 227 7.65 23.39 9.29
CA SER A 227 7.55 23.94 7.95
C SER A 227 7.26 22.88 6.88
N GLY A 228 6.93 21.63 7.26
CA GLY A 228 6.65 20.56 6.28
C GLY A 228 5.52 20.92 5.29
N GLY A 229 4.53 21.69 5.74
CA GLY A 229 3.46 22.20 4.87
C GLY A 229 3.95 23.12 3.74
N ALA A 230 5.09 23.80 3.91
CA ALA A 230 5.65 24.68 2.89
C ALA A 230 6.24 23.91 1.69
N ALA A 231 6.57 22.62 1.86
CA ALA A 231 7.07 21.77 0.78
C ALA A 231 5.95 21.21 -0.12
N VAL A 232 4.68 21.29 0.31
CA VAL A 232 3.54 20.68 -0.40
C VAL A 232 3.40 21.18 -1.85
N PRO A 233 3.45 22.50 -2.15
CA PRO A 233 3.33 22.98 -3.53
C PRO A 233 4.38 22.40 -4.47
N ASP A 234 5.63 22.26 -4.00
CA ASP A 234 6.73 21.72 -4.78
C ASP A 234 6.56 20.21 -5.02
N LEU A 235 6.10 19.47 -4.00
CA LEU A 235 5.87 18.03 -4.08
C LEU A 235 4.80 17.66 -5.13
N VAL A 236 3.76 18.48 -5.29
CA VAL A 236 2.65 18.21 -6.23
C VAL A 236 2.85 18.86 -7.59
N ALA A 237 3.87 19.70 -7.78
CA ALA A 237 4.08 20.48 -9.01
C ALA A 237 4.15 19.62 -10.28
N GLY A 238 4.67 18.39 -10.17
CA GLY A 238 4.80 17.44 -11.28
C GLY A 238 3.50 16.73 -11.69
N ILE A 239 2.39 16.90 -10.97
CA ILE A 239 1.12 16.25 -11.30
C ILE A 239 0.44 17.00 -12.44
N ALA A 240 0.29 16.37 -13.61
CA ALA A 240 -0.27 17.02 -14.80
C ALA A 240 -1.75 17.43 -14.64
N ASP A 241 -2.59 16.54 -14.13
CA ASP A 241 -4.02 16.79 -13.95
C ASP A 241 -4.30 17.79 -12.80
N PRO A 242 -4.97 18.93 -13.04
CA PRO A 242 -5.23 19.93 -12.01
C PRO A 242 -6.09 19.42 -10.84
N ALA A 243 -7.09 18.57 -11.11
CA ALA A 243 -7.97 18.07 -10.05
C ALA A 243 -7.21 17.11 -9.11
N THR A 244 -6.41 16.21 -9.68
CA THR A 244 -5.49 15.33 -8.96
C THR A 244 -4.48 16.14 -8.15
N ARG A 245 -3.92 17.21 -8.73
CA ARG A 245 -2.96 18.08 -8.04
C ARG A 245 -3.54 18.76 -6.82
N THR A 246 -4.74 19.32 -6.94
CA THR A 246 -5.46 19.96 -5.82
C THR A 246 -5.75 18.95 -4.72
N LEU A 247 -6.29 17.79 -5.07
CA LEU A 247 -6.60 16.76 -4.09
C LEU A 247 -5.35 16.20 -3.40
N ALA A 248 -4.24 16.02 -4.15
CA ALA A 248 -2.96 15.64 -3.57
C ALA A 248 -2.47 16.70 -2.57
N ALA A 249 -2.55 17.99 -2.91
CA ALA A 249 -2.12 19.07 -2.04
C ALA A 249 -2.92 19.10 -0.72
N GLU A 250 -4.25 18.91 -0.77
CA GLU A 250 -5.10 18.82 0.42
C GLU A 250 -4.67 17.67 1.34
N VAL A 251 -4.44 16.49 0.75
CA VAL A 251 -4.00 15.30 1.49
C VAL A 251 -2.63 15.51 2.14
N LEU A 252 -1.64 16.03 1.40
CA LEU A 252 -0.30 16.28 1.93
C LEU A 252 -0.28 17.39 2.98
N THR A 253 -1.12 18.41 2.83
CA THR A 253 -1.27 19.48 3.84
C THR A 253 -1.77 18.93 5.16
N ARG A 254 -2.76 18.02 5.13
CA ARG A 254 -3.24 17.32 6.33
C ARG A 254 -2.13 16.44 6.93
N ASP A 255 -1.43 15.69 6.11
CA ASP A 255 -0.34 14.81 6.57
C ASP A 255 0.80 15.61 7.24
N ALA A 256 1.13 16.82 6.72
CA ALA A 256 2.08 17.74 7.35
C ALA A 256 1.56 18.31 8.68
N ALA A 257 0.28 18.67 8.75
CA ALA A 257 -0.33 19.15 10.00
C ALA A 257 -0.33 18.06 11.08
N ASP A 258 -0.60 16.81 10.69
CA ASP A 258 -0.49 15.66 11.57
C ASP A 258 0.97 15.46 12.02
N ALA A 259 1.96 15.63 11.12
CA ALA A 259 3.38 15.51 11.44
C ALA A 259 3.86 16.57 12.45
N ALA A 260 3.37 17.80 12.33
CA ALA A 260 3.66 18.86 13.28
C ALA A 260 3.10 18.57 14.69
N ARG A 261 1.92 17.93 14.78
CA ARG A 261 1.30 17.55 16.06
C ARG A 261 1.95 16.31 16.68
N LEU A 262 2.33 15.33 15.87
CA LEU A 262 2.93 14.09 16.34
C LEU A 262 4.18 13.73 15.49
N PRO A 263 5.35 14.31 15.83
CA PRO A 263 6.59 14.16 15.08
C PRO A 263 7.09 12.72 15.00
N ARG A 264 7.74 12.37 13.87
CA ARG A 264 8.26 11.03 13.59
C ARG A 264 9.08 10.38 14.71
N PRO A 265 10.01 11.08 15.40
CA PRO A 265 10.78 10.47 16.49
C PRO A 265 9.91 9.91 17.63
N LEU A 266 8.78 10.55 17.96
CA LEU A 266 7.88 10.04 18.98
C LEU A 266 7.17 8.77 18.50
N VAL A 267 6.71 8.78 17.25
CA VAL A 267 5.94 7.69 16.67
C VAL A 267 6.80 6.44 16.46
N GLU A 268 8.07 6.60 16.09
CA GLU A 268 9.03 5.49 15.93
C GLU A 268 9.41 4.83 17.26
N MET A 269 9.32 5.55 18.38
CA MET A 269 9.56 5.00 19.72
C MET A 269 8.36 4.23 20.28
N ALA A 270 7.16 4.43 19.72
CA ALA A 270 5.94 3.81 20.22
C ALA A 270 5.80 2.35 19.75
N ARG A 271 5.47 1.46 20.69
CA ARG A 271 5.23 0.04 20.40
C ARG A 271 3.79 -0.17 19.96
N THR A 272 2.84 0.42 20.68
CA THR A 272 1.41 0.35 20.38
C THR A 272 0.82 1.74 20.14
N PRO A 273 -0.37 1.85 19.53
CA PRO A 273 -1.06 3.13 19.41
C PRO A 273 -1.32 3.80 20.77
N ASP A 274 -1.55 3.01 21.82
CA ASP A 274 -1.87 3.52 23.16
C ASP A 274 -0.73 4.38 23.74
N ASP A 275 0.53 4.07 23.39
CA ASP A 275 1.71 4.82 23.83
C ASP A 275 1.71 6.29 23.38
N LEU A 276 0.89 6.65 22.38
CA LEU A 276 0.87 7.97 21.75
C LEU A 276 -0.39 8.79 22.06
N ILE A 277 -1.36 8.24 22.81
CA ILE A 277 -2.67 8.88 23.03
C ILE A 277 -2.54 10.21 23.75
N ASP A 278 -1.72 10.26 24.82
CA ASP A 278 -1.51 11.49 25.59
C ASP A 278 -0.80 12.55 24.74
N ALA A 279 0.23 12.15 23.98
CA ALA A 279 0.95 13.05 23.06
C ALA A 279 0.04 13.58 21.95
N ALA A 280 -0.93 12.77 21.50
CA ALA A 280 -1.94 13.15 20.52
C ALA A 280 -3.15 13.88 21.14
N GLN A 281 -3.16 14.12 22.45
CA GLN A 281 -4.28 14.76 23.19
C GLN A 281 -5.61 14.01 22.99
N GLY A 282 -5.57 12.68 22.98
CA GLY A 282 -6.76 11.84 22.81
C GLY A 282 -7.19 11.62 21.35
N ASP A 283 -6.52 12.23 20.37
CA ASP A 283 -6.82 12.05 18.95
C ASP A 283 -6.30 10.71 18.42
N MET A 284 -7.07 9.65 18.67
CA MET A 284 -6.75 8.28 18.21
C MET A 284 -6.57 8.21 16.69
N ALA A 285 -7.34 8.97 15.91
CA ALA A 285 -7.24 8.95 14.46
C ALA A 285 -5.89 9.55 14.01
N LEU A 286 -5.43 10.64 14.63
CA LEU A 286 -4.08 11.18 14.41
C LEU A 286 -3.01 10.13 14.69
N VAL A 287 -3.09 9.43 15.82
CA VAL A 287 -2.13 8.37 16.17
C VAL A 287 -2.05 7.31 15.07
N LEU A 288 -3.20 6.79 14.63
CA LEU A 288 -3.22 5.76 13.59
C LEU A 288 -2.68 6.26 12.25
N ARG A 289 -3.05 7.49 11.83
CA ARG A 289 -2.51 8.10 10.60
C ARG A 289 -1.00 8.24 10.67
N ARG A 290 -0.48 8.75 11.78
CA ARG A 290 0.96 9.01 11.94
C ARG A 290 1.78 7.75 12.07
N MET A 291 1.31 6.76 12.83
CA MET A 291 1.95 5.44 12.84
C MET A 291 1.92 4.79 11.46
N GLY A 292 0.80 4.88 10.74
CA GLY A 292 0.68 4.31 9.40
C GLY A 292 1.64 4.95 8.41
N LEU A 293 1.75 6.28 8.41
CA LEU A 293 2.57 7.02 7.44
C LEU A 293 4.06 7.03 7.79
N ALA A 294 4.44 7.27 9.05
CA ALA A 294 5.82 7.51 9.45
C ALA A 294 6.60 6.24 9.82
N VAL A 295 5.93 5.18 10.30
CA VAL A 295 6.62 3.95 10.72
C VAL A 295 6.71 2.97 9.55
N PRO A 296 7.91 2.49 9.19
CA PRO A 296 8.09 1.48 8.15
C PRO A 296 7.34 0.18 8.47
N GLY A 297 6.94 -0.55 7.43
CA GLY A 297 6.26 -1.85 7.59
C GLY A 297 4.82 -1.77 8.11
N ARG A 298 4.21 -0.58 8.16
CA ARG A 298 2.80 -0.38 8.52
C ARG A 298 1.98 0.10 7.33
N GLY A 299 0.74 -0.37 7.27
CA GLY A 299 -0.25 0.05 6.27
C GLY A 299 -1.29 0.98 6.87
N LEU A 300 -1.95 1.77 6.03
CA LEU A 300 -2.99 2.70 6.42
C LEU A 300 -4.17 2.63 5.46
N VAL A 301 -5.38 2.64 6.00
CA VAL A 301 -6.61 2.79 5.22
C VAL A 301 -7.48 3.85 5.89
N ILE A 302 -7.99 4.80 5.11
CA ILE A 302 -9.00 5.76 5.54
C ILE A 302 -10.16 5.73 4.55
N CYS A 303 -11.37 5.60 5.05
CA CYS A 303 -12.58 5.69 4.22
C CYS A 303 -13.66 6.56 4.88
N ASP A 304 -14.64 6.98 4.08
CA ASP A 304 -15.88 7.55 4.59
C ASP A 304 -16.90 6.45 4.97
N ALA A 305 -18.06 6.89 5.47
CA ALA A 305 -19.14 6.00 5.88
C ALA A 305 -19.83 5.27 4.71
N ALA A 306 -19.68 5.75 3.47
CA ALA A 306 -20.13 5.05 2.27
C ALA A 306 -19.15 3.93 1.85
N GLY A 307 -17.97 3.90 2.46
CA GLY A 307 -16.89 2.96 2.17
C GLY A 307 -15.99 3.41 1.02
N ALA A 308 -16.12 4.66 0.56
CA ALA A 308 -15.20 5.22 -0.41
C ALA A 308 -13.84 5.47 0.25
N MET A 309 -12.78 4.96 -0.37
CA MET A 309 -11.43 5.05 0.17
C MET A 309 -10.82 6.42 -0.12
N ILE A 310 -10.47 7.13 0.95
CA ILE A 310 -9.94 8.50 0.92
C ILE A 310 -8.41 8.49 0.91
N ARG A 311 -7.79 7.59 1.69
CA ARG A 311 -6.33 7.48 1.78
C ARG A 311 -5.96 6.02 1.98
N ARG A 312 -4.94 5.57 1.27
CA ARG A 312 -4.36 4.23 1.38
C ARG A 312 -2.86 4.36 1.41
N LYS A 313 -2.21 3.60 2.28
CA LYS A 313 -0.77 3.32 2.23
C LYS A 313 -0.62 1.80 2.23
N PRO A 314 -0.17 1.20 1.12
CA PRO A 314 0.02 -0.24 1.05
C PRO A 314 1.12 -0.70 2.00
N VAL A 315 1.02 -1.96 2.40
CA VAL A 315 2.03 -2.66 3.21
C VAL A 315 2.23 -4.05 2.64
N ALA A 316 3.49 -4.51 2.62
CA ALA A 316 3.84 -5.80 2.03
C ALA A 316 3.07 -6.94 2.69
N GLY A 317 2.41 -7.79 1.88
CA GLY A 317 1.62 -8.92 2.35
C GLY A 317 0.18 -8.59 2.75
N PHE A 318 -0.27 -7.33 2.66
CA PHE A 318 -1.68 -6.99 2.81
C PHE A 318 -2.24 -6.48 1.48
N PRO A 319 -3.21 -7.17 0.87
CA PRO A 319 -3.74 -6.77 -0.42
C PRO A 319 -4.77 -5.65 -0.23
N LEU A 320 -4.31 -4.41 -0.40
CA LEU A 320 -5.20 -3.25 -0.50
C LEU A 320 -5.65 -3.11 -1.96
N PRO A 321 -6.96 -3.11 -2.24
CA PRO A 321 -7.43 -2.91 -3.59
C PRO A 321 -7.07 -1.49 -4.05
N VAL A 322 -6.73 -1.36 -5.34
CA VAL A 322 -6.50 -0.06 -5.98
C VAL A 322 -7.82 0.65 -6.24
N VAL A 323 -8.90 -0.08 -6.51
CA VAL A 323 -10.24 0.46 -6.75
C VAL A 323 -11.27 -0.23 -5.84
N GLY A 324 -12.28 0.53 -5.39
CA GLY A 324 -13.38 0.00 -4.58
C GLY A 324 -13.14 -0.12 -3.08
N ALA A 325 -14.12 -0.70 -2.38
CA ALA A 325 -14.24 -0.72 -0.91
C ALA A 325 -13.69 -2.01 -0.25
N GLY A 326 -12.87 -2.81 -0.95
CA GLY A 326 -12.28 -4.02 -0.37
C GLY A 326 -13.26 -5.00 0.32
N CYS A 327 -12.77 -5.71 1.33
CA CYS A 327 -13.58 -6.68 2.07
C CYS A 327 -14.48 -5.99 3.11
N PRO A 328 -15.79 -6.26 3.12
CA PRO A 328 -16.71 -5.67 4.10
C PRO A 328 -16.43 -6.05 5.56
N LEU A 329 -15.65 -7.10 5.79
CA LEU A 329 -15.27 -7.56 7.12
C LEU A 329 -14.06 -6.81 7.70
N TRP A 330 -13.49 -5.84 6.96
CA TRP A 330 -12.40 -5.05 7.51
C TRP A 330 -12.85 -4.17 8.69
N PRO A 331 -12.07 -4.11 9.79
CA PRO A 331 -12.42 -3.31 10.97
C PRO A 331 -12.65 -1.81 10.69
N VAL A 332 -12.09 -1.27 9.60
CA VAL A 332 -12.36 0.10 9.16
C VAL A 332 -13.85 0.38 9.00
N TYR A 333 -14.65 -0.58 8.52
CA TYR A 333 -16.09 -0.41 8.35
C TYR A 333 -16.85 -0.57 9.66
N ALA A 334 -16.41 -1.50 10.51
CA ALA A 334 -17.03 -1.75 11.80
C ALA A 334 -16.94 -0.54 12.74
N ALA A 335 -15.89 0.27 12.60
CA ALA A 335 -15.66 1.45 13.44
C ALA A 335 -16.78 2.50 13.34
N PHE A 336 -17.47 2.61 12.19
CA PHE A 336 -18.59 3.54 12.03
C PHE A 336 -19.80 3.21 12.92
N ARG A 337 -19.91 1.98 13.43
CA ARG A 337 -21.02 1.59 14.32
C ARG A 337 -20.99 2.36 15.64
N GLN A 338 -19.80 2.74 16.10
CA GLN A 338 -19.59 3.47 17.35
C GLN A 338 -18.45 4.47 17.18
N PRO A 339 -18.71 5.65 16.57
CA PRO A 339 -17.69 6.69 16.40
C PRO A 339 -17.06 7.08 17.75
N GLY A 340 -15.75 7.27 17.76
CA GLY A 340 -14.95 7.52 18.95
C GLY A 340 -14.51 6.27 19.72
N ARG A 341 -15.13 5.10 19.49
CA ARG A 341 -14.66 3.84 20.10
C ARG A 341 -13.54 3.23 19.26
N ALA A 342 -12.35 3.11 19.85
CA ALA A 342 -11.26 2.37 19.24
C ALA A 342 -11.57 0.86 19.18
N LEU A 343 -11.29 0.27 18.02
CA LEU A 343 -11.33 -1.16 17.78
C LEU A 343 -9.89 -1.68 17.68
N ALA A 344 -9.62 -2.80 18.35
CA ALA A 344 -8.41 -3.59 18.16
C ALA A 344 -8.84 -5.01 17.79
N ALA A 345 -8.34 -5.52 16.66
CA ALA A 345 -8.71 -6.83 16.15
C ALA A 345 -7.51 -7.52 15.50
N ARG A 346 -7.56 -8.85 15.46
CA ARG A 346 -6.62 -9.66 14.68
C ARG A 346 -7.37 -10.21 13.46
N ILE A 347 -6.82 -10.01 12.27
CA ILE A 347 -7.41 -10.49 11.01
C ILE A 347 -6.42 -11.38 10.26
N GLU A 348 -6.93 -12.27 9.43
CA GLU A 348 -6.14 -13.20 8.63
C GLU A 348 -6.47 -13.07 7.14
N THR A 349 -5.45 -12.77 6.33
CA THR A 349 -5.57 -12.71 4.87
C THR A 349 -5.59 -14.13 4.26
N PRO A 350 -6.05 -14.31 3.01
CA PRO A 350 -6.23 -15.63 2.41
C PRO A 350 -4.97 -16.49 2.30
N ASP A 351 -3.79 -15.87 2.33
CA ASP A 351 -2.46 -16.50 2.38
C ASP A 351 -2.06 -16.97 3.80
N GLY A 352 -2.98 -16.90 4.77
CA GLY A 352 -2.77 -17.30 6.17
C GLY A 352 -2.00 -16.25 6.99
N ALA A 353 -1.75 -15.07 6.42
CA ALA A 353 -1.00 -14.04 7.09
C ALA A 353 -1.86 -13.36 8.18
N GLY A 354 -1.41 -13.41 9.44
CA GLY A 354 -2.02 -12.67 10.55
C GLY A 354 -1.65 -11.17 10.63
N TRP A 355 -2.63 -10.34 10.94
CA TRP A 355 -2.48 -8.88 11.06
C TRP A 355 -3.10 -8.37 12.35
N GLN A 356 -2.39 -7.50 13.06
CA GLN A 356 -2.93 -6.70 14.14
C GLN A 356 -3.46 -5.38 13.55
N VAL A 357 -4.72 -5.10 13.83
CA VAL A 357 -5.44 -3.95 13.28
C VAL A 357 -5.98 -3.09 14.40
N HIS A 358 -5.81 -1.78 14.24
CA HIS A 358 -6.47 -0.77 15.07
C HIS A 358 -7.32 0.11 14.16
N ALA A 359 -8.57 0.36 14.53
CA ALA A 359 -9.45 1.20 13.74
C ALA A 359 -10.27 2.14 14.64
N VAL A 360 -10.54 3.35 14.17
CA VAL A 360 -11.42 4.30 14.86
C VAL A 360 -12.13 5.18 13.83
N ALA A 361 -13.42 5.40 14.04
CA ALA A 361 -14.17 6.41 13.29
C ALA A 361 -14.24 7.70 14.12
N ALA A 362 -13.95 8.83 13.50
CA ALA A 362 -13.97 10.14 14.14
C ALA A 362 -14.61 11.17 13.20
N SER A 363 -15.13 12.25 13.78
CA SER A 363 -15.60 13.36 12.96
C SER A 363 -14.42 14.18 12.46
N VAL A 364 -14.46 14.54 11.18
CA VAL A 364 -13.47 15.44 10.57
C VAL A 364 -13.87 16.91 10.67
N THR A 365 -15.11 17.18 11.08
CA THR A 365 -15.61 18.52 11.37
C THR A 365 -15.90 18.66 12.86
N PRO A 366 -15.77 19.86 13.44
CA PRO A 366 -16.20 20.07 14.82
C PRO A 366 -17.70 19.72 14.96
N PRO A 367 -18.07 18.90 15.96
CA PRO A 367 -19.48 18.55 16.16
C PRO A 367 -20.28 19.80 16.55
N LYS A 368 -21.46 19.96 15.94
CA LYS A 368 -22.40 21.03 16.28
C LYS A 368 -23.78 20.43 16.55
N PHE A 369 -24.51 21.03 17.48
CA PHE A 369 -25.88 20.61 17.78
C PHE A 369 -26.76 20.78 16.53
N GLY A 370 -27.53 19.74 16.21
CA GLY A 370 -28.47 19.75 15.08
C GLY A 370 -27.85 19.59 13.69
N THR A 371 -26.56 19.25 13.59
CA THR A 371 -25.90 18.95 12.30
C THR A 371 -25.30 17.56 12.30
N GLU A 372 -25.48 16.83 11.19
CA GLU A 372 -24.84 15.54 11.00
C GLU A 372 -23.32 15.71 10.86
N PRO A 373 -22.49 15.02 11.67
CA PRO A 373 -21.04 15.09 11.55
C PRO A 373 -20.56 14.37 10.29
N VAL A 374 -19.54 14.92 9.63
CA VAL A 374 -18.81 14.18 8.60
C VAL A 374 -17.87 13.21 9.31
N LEU A 375 -18.04 11.91 9.08
CA LEU A 375 -17.25 10.87 9.72
C LEU A 375 -16.25 10.25 8.74
N GLN A 376 -15.04 10.00 9.24
CA GLN A 376 -14.04 9.16 8.57
C GLN A 376 -13.56 8.07 9.52
N SER A 377 -13.32 6.88 8.97
CA SER A 377 -12.71 5.78 9.70
C SER A 377 -11.27 5.62 9.26
N THR A 378 -10.37 5.55 10.24
CA THR A 378 -8.93 5.33 10.04
C THR A 378 -8.56 3.96 10.58
N MET A 379 -7.87 3.16 9.79
CA MET A 379 -7.42 1.82 10.15
C MET A 379 -5.91 1.68 9.91
N LEU A 380 -5.19 1.30 10.97
CA LEU A 380 -3.77 0.97 10.95
C LEU A 380 -3.59 -0.54 10.81
N LEU A 381 -2.72 -0.95 9.90
CA LEU A 381 -2.37 -2.35 9.63
C LEU A 381 -0.93 -2.60 10.09
N THR A 382 -0.74 -3.56 11.00
CA THR A 382 0.58 -4.00 11.46
C THR A 382 0.67 -5.52 11.35
N ARG A 383 1.79 -6.04 10.84
CA ARG A 383 2.02 -7.50 10.79
C ARG A 383 1.95 -8.06 12.20
N ALA A 384 1.28 -9.20 12.38
CA ALA A 384 1.15 -9.82 13.69
C ALA A 384 2.29 -10.82 13.93
N ASP A 385 3.04 -10.65 15.02
CA ASP A 385 4.22 -11.45 15.31
C ASP A 385 3.92 -12.84 15.89
N THR A 386 2.74 -13.00 16.50
CA THR A 386 2.32 -14.23 17.20
C THR A 386 1.14 -14.92 16.51
N PRO A 387 1.05 -16.26 16.54
CA PRO A 387 -0.17 -16.95 16.17
C PRO A 387 -1.29 -16.61 17.17
N GLY A 388 -2.52 -16.45 16.70
CA GLY A 388 -3.67 -16.18 17.56
C GLY A 388 -4.98 -16.25 16.78
N ARG A 389 -6.11 -16.31 17.50
CA ARG A 389 -7.45 -16.29 16.87
C ARG A 389 -7.58 -15.00 16.05
N ALA A 390 -7.78 -15.16 14.76
CA ALA A 390 -7.89 -14.06 13.81
C ALA A 390 -9.17 -14.23 12.98
N GLU A 391 -9.82 -13.11 12.66
CA GLU A 391 -11.00 -13.12 11.81
C GLU A 391 -10.59 -13.23 10.34
N PRO A 392 -11.14 -14.20 9.58
CA PRO A 392 -10.78 -14.37 8.17
C PRO A 392 -11.33 -13.21 7.34
N VAL A 393 -10.44 -12.53 6.61
CA VAL A 393 -10.77 -11.46 5.67
C VAL A 393 -10.22 -11.76 4.28
N GLY A 394 -10.52 -10.88 3.32
CA GLY A 394 -9.97 -10.94 1.97
C GLY A 394 -9.61 -9.56 1.39
N PRO A 395 -9.08 -9.52 0.16
CA PRO A 395 -8.81 -8.28 -0.58
C PRO A 395 -10.08 -7.57 -1.08
N GLY A 396 -11.10 -8.35 -1.43
CA GLY A 396 -12.37 -7.92 -2.03
C GLY A 396 -13.14 -9.14 -2.50
N CYS A 397 -14.47 -9.05 -2.67
CA CYS A 397 -15.29 -10.26 -2.94
C CYS A 397 -14.85 -10.99 -4.22
N ARG A 398 -14.63 -10.26 -5.32
CA ARG A 398 -14.24 -10.86 -6.61
C ARG A 398 -12.89 -11.57 -6.57
N THR A 399 -11.91 -11.01 -5.87
CA THR A 399 -10.53 -11.55 -5.80
C THR A 399 -10.26 -12.37 -4.54
N CYS A 400 -11.27 -12.63 -3.70
CA CYS A 400 -11.10 -13.44 -2.50
C CYS A 400 -11.35 -14.93 -2.79
N PRO A 401 -10.37 -15.82 -2.57
CA PRO A 401 -10.50 -17.26 -2.87
C PRO A 401 -11.30 -18.04 -1.82
N ARG A 402 -11.71 -17.43 -0.70
CA ARG A 402 -12.45 -18.12 0.38
C ARG A 402 -13.85 -18.51 -0.10
N ALA A 403 -14.16 -19.81 -0.19
CA ALA A 403 -15.47 -20.29 -0.68
C ALA A 403 -16.63 -19.93 0.28
N ASP A 404 -16.49 -20.24 1.57
CA ASP A 404 -17.57 -20.14 2.56
C ASP A 404 -17.58 -18.81 3.31
N CYS A 405 -17.85 -17.71 2.60
CA CYS A 405 -17.91 -16.37 3.19
C CYS A 405 -19.34 -15.82 3.22
N ALA A 406 -19.95 -15.72 4.41
CA ALA A 406 -21.30 -15.16 4.57
C ALA A 406 -21.40 -13.66 4.21
N ALA A 407 -20.28 -12.95 4.18
CA ALA A 407 -20.21 -11.53 3.78
C ALA A 407 -19.94 -11.33 2.28
N ARG A 408 -19.92 -12.42 1.50
CA ARG A 408 -19.64 -12.38 0.06
C ARG A 408 -20.77 -11.67 -0.68
N ARG A 409 -20.45 -10.54 -1.32
CA ARG A 409 -21.38 -9.76 -2.17
C ARG A 409 -21.37 -10.23 -3.62
N GLU A 410 -20.24 -10.74 -4.09
CA GLU A 410 -20.03 -11.12 -5.49
C GLU A 410 -19.30 -12.48 -5.58
N PRO A 411 -19.57 -13.27 -6.64
CA PRO A 411 -18.79 -14.46 -6.96
C PRO A 411 -17.31 -14.12 -7.11
N SER A 412 -16.43 -15.03 -6.67
CA SER A 412 -15.00 -14.87 -6.92
C SER A 412 -14.66 -15.28 -8.35
N VAL A 413 -13.73 -14.57 -8.98
CA VAL A 413 -13.10 -15.01 -10.23
C VAL A 413 -12.03 -16.09 -10.01
N LEU A 414 -11.61 -16.32 -8.76
CA LEU A 414 -10.58 -17.30 -8.38
C LEU A 414 -11.17 -18.64 -7.90
N SER A 415 -12.47 -18.68 -7.61
CA SER A 415 -13.19 -19.87 -7.17
C SER A 415 -14.12 -20.35 -8.29
N GLU A 416 -14.27 -21.66 -8.47
CA GLU A 416 -15.26 -22.20 -9.41
C GLU A 416 -16.68 -21.70 -9.06
N PRO A 417 -17.52 -21.39 -10.06
CA PRO A 417 -18.88 -20.96 -9.81
C PRO A 417 -19.64 -22.06 -9.08
N VAL A 418 -20.03 -21.79 -7.83
CA VAL A 418 -20.94 -22.66 -7.07
C VAL A 418 -22.23 -22.77 -7.86
N ALA A 419 -22.68 -24.00 -8.13
CA ALA A 419 -23.89 -24.28 -8.90
C ALA A 419 -25.09 -23.45 -8.39
N PRO A 420 -25.98 -22.97 -9.28
CA PRO A 420 -27.14 -22.19 -8.88
C PRO A 420 -28.06 -23.08 -8.04
N GLY A 421 -28.05 -22.85 -6.73
CA GLY A 421 -28.77 -23.66 -5.73
C GLY A 421 -28.26 -23.50 -4.30
N ALA A 422 -27.03 -23.03 -4.09
CA ALA A 422 -26.45 -22.86 -2.75
C ALA A 422 -26.18 -21.40 -2.33
N ALA A 423 -26.20 -20.45 -3.26
CA ALA A 423 -26.02 -19.03 -2.95
C ALA A 423 -27.36 -18.37 -2.58
N ALA A 424 -27.79 -18.57 -1.34
CA ALA A 424 -28.78 -17.69 -0.73
C ALA A 424 -28.13 -16.31 -0.54
N LEU A 425 -28.28 -15.42 -1.53
CA LEU A 425 -27.85 -14.01 -1.46
C LEU A 425 -28.56 -13.22 -0.33
N LEU A 426 -29.50 -13.84 0.39
CA LEU A 426 -30.11 -13.36 1.62
C LEU A 426 -30.34 -14.59 2.53
N PRO A 427 -29.91 -14.60 3.80
CA PRO A 427 -30.41 -15.60 4.74
C PRO A 427 -31.93 -15.40 4.87
N ALA A 428 -32.70 -16.42 4.54
CA ALA A 428 -34.11 -16.47 4.90
C ALA A 428 -34.19 -16.32 6.44
N ARG A 429 -34.74 -15.20 6.91
CA ARG A 429 -34.97 -14.97 8.34
C ARG A 429 -36.09 -15.91 8.83
N PRO A 430 -35.95 -16.56 10.00
CA PRO A 430 -37.11 -17.08 10.73
C PRO A 430 -37.98 -15.96 11.29
#